data_AF-A0A1G2IX18-F1
#
_entry.id   AF-A0A1G2IX18-F1
#
_cell.length_a   1.000
_cell.length_b   1.000
_cell.length_c   1.000
_cell.angle_alpha   90.00
_cell.angle_beta   90.00
_cell.angle_gamma   90.00
#
_symmetry.space_group_name_H-M   'P 1'
#
loop_
_entity.id
_entity.type
_entity.pdbx_description
1 polymer ?
#
loop_
_entity_poly.entity_id
_entity_poly.type
_entity_poly.pdbx_seq_one_letter_code
_entity_poly.pdbx_strand_id
1 'polypeptide(L)'
;MASSAGLSDKIVNSATPTKEMDADNASGNFVVAENNKVYEFINPMHQDNAVIGAIMVVQNADYIGSDVNKIWTTNLLRLFLQVLVFATAAVLVLRWLILRPILKMIKFIKSIRSGNIEQGFDGLEKHSFFRPLADEIAKISDSLSRAGSAASEEARLRMEKLDTPWTAHFVLT
;
A
#
# COMPACT_ATOMS: atom_id res chain seq x y z
N MET A 1 -22.65 -50.57 -24.85
CA MET A 1 -22.13 -49.95 -23.61
C MET A 1 -23.32 -49.68 -22.71
N ALA A 2 -23.26 -50.05 -21.42
CA ALA A 2 -24.32 -49.71 -20.48
C ALA A 2 -24.00 -48.33 -19.86
N SER A 3 -24.98 -47.42 -19.86
CA SER A 3 -24.84 -46.08 -19.29
C SER A 3 -26.04 -45.78 -18.40
N SER A 4 -25.84 -44.91 -17.40
CA SER A 4 -26.94 -44.42 -16.56
C SER A 4 -27.70 -43.31 -17.28
N ALA A 5 -29.01 -43.20 -17.03
CA ALA A 5 -29.94 -42.34 -17.77
C ALA A 5 -29.64 -40.82 -17.70
N GLY A 6 -28.63 -40.40 -16.93
CA GLY A 6 -28.23 -38.99 -16.76
C GLY A 6 -26.95 -38.59 -17.48
N LEU A 7 -26.27 -39.49 -18.20
CA LEU A 7 -25.06 -39.15 -18.96
C LEU A 7 -25.40 -38.70 -20.39
N SER A 8 -24.72 -37.65 -20.86
CA SER A 8 -24.83 -37.20 -22.25
C SER A 8 -24.30 -38.27 -23.23
N ASP A 9 -25.04 -38.47 -24.32
CA ASP A 9 -24.68 -39.39 -25.41
C ASP A 9 -23.32 -39.07 -26.04
N LYS A 10 -22.84 -37.83 -25.92
CA LYS A 10 -21.50 -37.44 -26.40
C LYS A 10 -20.36 -38.03 -25.58
N ILE A 11 -20.57 -38.21 -24.27
CA ILE A 11 -19.57 -38.80 -23.36
C ILE A 11 -19.59 -40.32 -23.51
N VAL A 12 -20.78 -40.91 -23.58
CA VAL A 12 -20.96 -42.37 -23.74
C VAL A 12 -20.37 -42.89 -25.06
N ASN A 13 -20.50 -42.13 -26.15
CA ASN A 13 -20.01 -42.53 -27.47
C ASN A 13 -18.61 -41.98 -27.81
N SER A 14 -17.87 -41.50 -26.81
CA SER A 14 -16.50 -41.03 -27.02
C SER A 14 -15.56 -42.21 -27.31
N ALA A 15 -14.49 -41.96 -28.07
CA ALA A 15 -13.45 -42.96 -28.34
C ALA A 15 -12.43 -43.11 -27.18
N THR A 16 -12.65 -42.40 -26.07
CA THR A 16 -11.77 -42.39 -24.90
C THR A 16 -11.69 -43.75 -24.20
N PRO A 17 -12.81 -44.43 -23.85
CA PRO A 17 -12.73 -45.73 -23.18
C PRO A 17 -12.03 -46.81 -24.00
N THR A 18 -12.21 -46.84 -25.32
CA THR A 18 -11.49 -47.80 -26.18
C THR A 18 -9.99 -47.54 -26.21
N LYS A 19 -9.58 -46.26 -26.22
CA LYS A 19 -8.15 -45.89 -26.19
C LYS A 19 -7.47 -46.29 -24.89
N GLU A 20 -8.13 -46.11 -23.74
CA GLU A 20 -7.56 -46.47 -22.44
C GLU A 20 -7.55 -47.98 -22.21
N MET A 21 -8.51 -48.72 -22.78
CA MET A 21 -8.47 -50.18 -22.84
C MET A 21 -7.27 -50.69 -23.64
N ASP A 22 -6.98 -50.09 -24.80
CA ASP A 22 -5.84 -50.48 -25.65
C ASP A 22 -4.49 -50.11 -24.98
N ALA A 23 -4.45 -49.01 -24.23
CA ALA A 23 -3.27 -48.54 -23.54
C ALA A 23 -3.00 -49.27 -22.20
N ASP A 24 -3.97 -50.05 -21.72
CA ASP A 24 -3.96 -50.70 -20.42
C ASP A 24 -3.52 -49.76 -19.28
N ASN A 25 -4.11 -48.56 -19.24
CA ASN A 25 -3.80 -47.56 -18.22
C ASN A 25 -5.06 -46.82 -17.77
N ALA A 26 -5.14 -46.50 -16.49
CA ALA A 26 -6.19 -45.66 -15.96
C ALA A 26 -5.88 -44.18 -16.25
N SER A 27 -6.86 -43.46 -16.79
CA SER A 27 -6.70 -42.03 -17.09
C SER A 27 -7.87 -41.20 -16.56
N GLY A 28 -7.56 -39.97 -16.17
CA GLY A 28 -8.54 -39.01 -15.69
C GLY A 28 -8.42 -37.71 -16.47
N ASN A 29 -9.53 -37.22 -17.01
CA ASN A 29 -9.56 -36.02 -17.84
C ASN A 29 -10.74 -35.11 -17.52
N PHE A 30 -10.57 -33.81 -17.78
CA PHE A 30 -11.65 -32.83 -17.70
C PHE A 30 -12.21 -32.59 -19.10
N VAL A 31 -13.49 -32.85 -19.27
CA VAL A 31 -14.18 -32.75 -20.56
C VAL A 31 -15.33 -31.75 -20.43
N VAL A 32 -15.65 -31.08 -21.54
CA VAL A 32 -16.81 -30.19 -21.60
C VAL A 32 -17.92 -30.92 -22.34
N ALA A 33 -19.01 -31.22 -21.64
CA ALA A 33 -20.20 -31.87 -22.18
C ALA A 33 -21.38 -30.90 -22.11
N GLU A 34 -21.92 -30.50 -23.26
CA GLU A 34 -23.20 -29.76 -23.36
C GLU A 34 -23.34 -28.57 -22.36
N ASN A 35 -22.30 -27.75 -22.25
CA ASN A 35 -22.13 -26.60 -21.32
C ASN A 35 -21.63 -26.88 -19.89
N ASN A 36 -21.49 -28.14 -19.50
CA ASN A 36 -21.03 -28.50 -18.16
C ASN A 36 -19.60 -29.05 -18.19
N LYS A 37 -18.76 -28.64 -17.24
CA LYS A 37 -17.45 -29.26 -17.04
C LYS A 37 -17.67 -30.54 -16.26
N VAL A 38 -17.16 -31.64 -16.78
CA VAL A 38 -17.22 -32.95 -16.13
C VAL A 38 -15.83 -33.53 -15.98
N TYR A 39 -15.60 -34.22 -14.88
CA TYR A 39 -14.42 -35.04 -14.69
C TYR A 39 -14.75 -36.48 -15.08
N GLU A 40 -14.01 -37.02 -16.04
CA GLU A 40 -14.13 -38.38 -16.54
C GLU A 40 -12.91 -39.18 -16.04
N PHE A 41 -13.17 -40.30 -15.38
CA PHE A 41 -12.14 -41.25 -14.96
C PHE A 41 -12.43 -42.61 -15.58
N ILE A 42 -11.46 -43.16 -16.30
CA ILE A 42 -11.57 -44.43 -17.00
C ILE A 42 -10.56 -45.40 -16.43
N ASN A 43 -11.02 -46.59 -16.06
CA ASN A 43 -10.17 -47.67 -15.57
C ASN A 43 -10.43 -48.96 -16.37
N PRO A 44 -9.42 -49.51 -17.07
CA PRO A 44 -9.51 -50.82 -17.70
C PRO A 44 -9.82 -51.92 -16.68
N MET A 45 -10.62 -52.90 -17.08
CA MET A 45 -10.96 -54.07 -16.28
C MET A 45 -10.23 -55.29 -16.81
N HIS A 46 -9.60 -56.03 -15.91
CA HIS A 46 -8.85 -57.23 -16.25
C HIS A 46 -9.53 -58.49 -15.76
N GLN A 47 -9.46 -59.53 -16.57
CA GLN A 47 -9.70 -60.91 -16.18
C GLN A 47 -8.60 -61.77 -16.79
N ASP A 48 -7.96 -62.61 -15.96
CA ASP A 48 -6.88 -63.51 -16.39
C ASP A 48 -5.77 -62.79 -17.19
N ASN A 49 -5.39 -61.59 -16.75
CA ASN A 49 -4.36 -60.74 -17.35
C ASN A 49 -4.69 -60.22 -18.77
N ALA A 50 -5.96 -60.28 -19.17
CA ALA A 50 -6.48 -59.68 -20.40
C ALA A 50 -7.48 -58.55 -20.07
N VAL A 51 -7.42 -57.45 -20.82
CA VAL A 51 -8.40 -56.36 -20.71
C VAL A 51 -9.72 -56.82 -21.32
N ILE A 52 -10.77 -56.93 -20.50
CA ILE A 52 -12.11 -57.40 -20.89
C ILE A 52 -13.13 -56.25 -21.01
N GLY A 53 -12.76 -55.05 -20.58
CA GLY A 53 -13.64 -53.88 -20.58
C GLY A 53 -12.98 -52.66 -19.94
N ALA A 54 -13.76 -51.60 -19.75
CA ALA A 54 -13.38 -50.46 -18.93
C ALA A 54 -14.61 -49.93 -18.18
N ILE A 55 -14.37 -49.41 -16.97
CA ILE A 55 -15.35 -48.66 -16.19
C ILE A 55 -15.02 -47.19 -16.36
N MET A 56 -16.02 -46.40 -16.73
CA MET A 56 -15.95 -44.94 -16.78
C MET A 56 -16.82 -44.34 -15.69
N VAL A 57 -16.23 -43.46 -14.88
CA VAL A 57 -16.92 -42.68 -13.85
C VAL A 57 -16.93 -41.22 -14.29
N VAL A 58 -18.12 -40.64 -14.40
CA VAL A 58 -18.30 -39.24 -14.79
C VAL A 58 -18.87 -38.45 -13.61
N GLN A 59 -18.18 -37.39 -13.21
CA GLN A 59 -18.58 -36.51 -12.12
C GLN A 59 -18.82 -35.08 -12.62
N ASN A 60 -19.88 -34.44 -12.15
CA ASN A 60 -20.15 -33.03 -12.45
C ASN A 60 -19.10 -32.14 -11.76
N ALA A 61 -18.43 -31.28 -12.53
CA ALA A 61 -17.41 -30.33 -12.08
C ALA A 61 -17.83 -28.86 -12.30
N ASP A 62 -19.13 -28.58 -12.50
CA ASP A 62 -19.68 -27.22 -12.68
C ASP A 62 -19.53 -26.34 -11.44
N TYR A 63 -19.36 -26.94 -10.27
CA TYR A 63 -18.99 -26.26 -9.02
C TYR A 63 -17.70 -25.44 -9.19
N ILE A 64 -16.77 -25.87 -10.07
CA ILE A 64 -15.49 -25.19 -10.31
C ILE A 64 -15.70 -23.85 -11.04
N GLY A 65 -16.79 -23.67 -11.80
CA GLY A 65 -17.06 -22.42 -12.52
C GLY A 65 -18.03 -21.49 -11.78
N SER A 66 -19.09 -22.05 -11.19
CA SER A 66 -20.22 -21.27 -10.65
C SER A 66 -19.99 -20.76 -9.23
N ASP A 67 -19.25 -21.49 -8.38
CA ASP A 67 -18.94 -21.06 -7.02
C ASP A 67 -17.77 -20.08 -6.94
N VAL A 68 -16.90 -20.10 -7.95
CA VAL A 68 -15.80 -19.14 -8.07
C VAL A 68 -16.32 -17.70 -8.11
N ASN A 69 -17.42 -17.42 -8.81
CA ASN A 69 -17.98 -16.06 -8.87
C ASN A 69 -18.55 -15.56 -7.53
N LYS A 70 -19.20 -16.44 -6.75
CA LYS A 70 -19.69 -16.10 -5.40
C LYS A 70 -18.52 -15.86 -4.42
N ILE A 71 -17.46 -16.66 -4.55
CA ILE A 71 -16.24 -16.49 -3.77
C ILE A 71 -15.56 -15.17 -4.12
N TRP A 72 -15.42 -14.83 -5.40
CA TRP A 72 -14.82 -13.56 -5.82
C TRP A 72 -15.64 -12.36 -5.37
N THR A 73 -16.96 -12.34 -5.58
CA THR A 73 -17.79 -11.17 -5.21
C THR A 73 -17.77 -10.90 -3.70
N THR A 74 -17.85 -11.95 -2.89
CA THR A 74 -17.81 -11.82 -1.42
C THR A 74 -16.43 -11.37 -0.93
N ASN A 75 -15.36 -11.98 -1.45
CA ASN A 75 -14.00 -11.63 -1.03
C ASN A 75 -13.57 -10.25 -1.55
N LEU A 76 -13.94 -9.89 -2.78
CA LEU A 76 -13.61 -8.60 -3.38
C LEU A 76 -14.31 -7.46 -2.64
N LEU A 77 -15.59 -7.63 -2.28
CA LEU A 77 -16.32 -6.63 -1.50
C LEU A 77 -15.70 -6.45 -0.10
N ARG A 78 -15.32 -7.56 0.54
CA ARG A 78 -14.64 -7.53 1.85
C ARG A 78 -13.29 -6.82 1.77
N LEU A 79 -12.46 -7.15 0.76
CA LEU A 79 -11.17 -6.51 0.54
C LEU A 79 -11.33 -5.02 0.21
N PHE A 80 -12.30 -4.67 -0.62
CA PHE A 80 -12.59 -3.28 -0.97
C PHE A 80 -12.96 -2.47 0.28
N LEU A 81 -13.86 -2.99 1.11
CA LEU A 81 -14.26 -2.32 2.35
C LEU A 81 -13.07 -2.20 3.32
N GLN A 82 -12.25 -3.24 3.43
CA GLN A 82 -11.04 -3.22 4.26
C GLN A 82 -10.04 -2.15 3.79
N VAL A 83 -9.72 -2.12 2.49
CA VAL A 83 -8.82 -1.11 1.91
C VAL A 83 -9.39 0.28 2.10
N LEU A 84 -10.71 0.47 1.93
CA LEU A 84 -11.36 1.77 2.13
C LEU A 84 -11.20 2.26 3.58
N VAL A 85 -11.41 1.37 4.56
CA VAL A 85 -11.24 1.70 5.99
C VAL A 85 -9.78 2.07 6.29
N PHE A 86 -8.83 1.25 5.84
CA PHE A 86 -7.40 1.52 6.04
C PHE A 86 -6.94 2.81 5.35
N ALA A 87 -7.35 3.04 4.10
CA ALA A 87 -7.01 4.25 3.36
C ALA A 87 -7.58 5.49 4.04
N THR A 88 -8.84 5.43 4.50
CA THR A 88 -9.47 6.52 5.24
C THR A 88 -8.73 6.80 6.54
N ALA A 89 -8.40 5.76 7.31
CA ALA A 89 -7.61 5.90 8.53
C ALA A 89 -6.22 6.52 8.24
N ALA A 90 -5.52 6.06 7.21
CA ALA A 90 -4.23 6.61 6.80
C ALA A 90 -4.34 8.09 6.40
N VAL A 91 -5.34 8.47 5.60
CA VAL A 91 -5.58 9.87 5.22
C VAL A 91 -5.92 10.73 6.43
N LEU A 92 -6.72 10.23 7.37
CA LEU A 92 -7.00 10.94 8.62
C LEU A 92 -5.73 11.13 9.44
N VAL A 93 -4.92 10.08 9.61
CA VAL A 93 -3.63 10.20 10.31
C VAL A 93 -2.75 11.23 9.61
N LEU A 94 -2.56 11.15 8.30
CA LEU A 94 -1.76 12.13 7.55
C LEU A 94 -2.32 13.57 7.68
N ARG A 95 -3.64 13.73 7.58
CA ARG A 95 -4.31 15.03 7.67
C ARG A 95 -4.18 15.67 9.04
N TRP A 96 -4.21 14.88 10.11
CA TRP A 96 -4.12 15.42 11.47
C TRP A 96 -2.68 15.52 11.96
N LEU A 97 -1.83 14.53 11.63
CA LEU A 97 -0.45 14.43 12.07
C LEU A 97 0.50 15.34 11.28
N ILE A 98 0.28 15.54 9.98
CA ILE A 98 1.22 16.27 9.11
C ILE A 98 0.70 17.66 8.75
N LEU A 99 -0.53 17.78 8.22
CA LEU A 99 -1.03 19.07 7.73
C LEU A 99 -1.15 20.13 8.86
N ARG A 100 -1.57 19.72 10.07
CA ARG A 100 -1.71 20.65 11.20
C ARG A 100 -0.37 21.27 11.64
N PRO A 101 0.71 20.50 11.91
CA PRO A 101 1.99 21.09 12.26
C PRO A 101 2.62 21.90 11.12
N ILE A 102 2.45 21.51 9.85
CA ILE A 102 2.94 22.32 8.71
C ILE A 102 2.32 23.71 8.71
N LEU A 103 1.00 23.82 8.90
CA LEU A 103 0.33 25.12 8.96
C LEU A 103 0.82 25.97 10.15
N LYS A 104 1.15 25.34 11.28
CA LYS A 104 1.75 26.04 12.43
C LYS A 104 3.17 26.52 12.11
N MET A 105 3.99 25.72 11.44
CA MET A 105 5.34 26.11 11.00
C MET A 105 5.29 27.32 10.05
N ILE A 106 4.37 27.32 9.09
CA ILE A 106 4.20 28.46 8.17
C ILE A 106 3.84 29.73 8.95
N LYS A 107 2.94 29.62 9.94
CA LYS A 107 2.58 30.75 10.81
C LYS A 107 3.78 31.22 11.64
N PHE A 108 4.59 30.32 12.17
CA PHE A 108 5.79 30.65 12.93
C PHE A 108 6.82 31.41 12.09
N ILE A 109 7.13 30.93 10.87
CA ILE A 109 8.04 31.61 9.94
C ILE A 109 7.52 33.02 9.61
N LYS A 110 6.21 33.15 9.39
CA LYS A 110 5.58 34.46 9.16
C LYS A 110 5.71 35.37 10.39
N SER A 111 5.60 34.81 11.60
CA SER A 111 5.69 35.54 12.88
C SER A 111 7.09 36.08 13.16
N ILE A 112 8.13 35.27 12.86
CA ILE A 112 9.54 35.71 12.91
C ILE A 112 9.75 36.92 12.00
N ARG A 113 9.24 36.86 10.76
CA ARG A 113 9.37 37.98 9.81
C ARG A 113 8.69 39.27 10.31
N SER A 114 7.63 39.16 11.10
CA SER A 114 6.95 40.30 11.72
C SER A 114 7.54 40.72 13.08
N GLY A 115 8.64 40.11 13.54
CA GLY A 115 9.31 40.46 14.79
C GLY A 115 8.59 39.96 16.06
N ASN A 116 7.61 39.06 15.92
CA ASN A 116 6.77 38.60 17.03
C ASN A 116 7.05 37.11 17.29
N ILE A 117 8.11 36.80 18.04
CA ILE A 117 8.68 35.44 18.13
C ILE A 117 7.90 34.53 19.10
N GLU A 118 7.22 35.10 20.10
CA GLU A 118 6.66 34.33 21.22
C GLU A 118 5.42 33.47 20.90
N GLN A 119 4.66 33.79 19.84
CA GLN A 119 3.33 33.20 19.66
C GLN A 119 3.29 31.86 18.88
N GLY A 120 4.36 31.45 18.21
CA GLY A 120 4.30 30.30 17.29
C GLY A 120 4.81 28.96 17.84
N PHE A 121 5.52 28.95 18.97
CA PHE A 121 6.22 27.77 19.48
C PHE A 121 5.35 26.79 20.28
N ASP A 122 4.36 27.34 20.98
CA ASP A 122 3.51 26.64 21.94
C ASP A 122 2.73 25.45 21.32
N GLY A 123 2.54 25.49 19.99
CA GLY A 123 1.84 24.47 19.23
C GLY A 123 2.68 23.28 18.76
N LEU A 124 4.01 23.40 18.77
CA LEU A 124 4.98 22.39 18.30
C LEU A 124 5.50 21.53 19.46
N GLU A 125 5.72 22.12 20.62
CA GLU A 125 6.15 21.41 21.84
C GLU A 125 5.13 20.37 22.33
N LYS A 126 3.83 20.61 22.08
CA LYS A 126 2.75 19.72 22.54
C LYS A 126 2.77 18.33 21.87
N HIS A 127 3.52 18.16 20.78
CA HIS A 127 3.69 16.87 20.11
C HIS A 127 5.08 16.32 20.39
N SER A 128 5.18 15.31 21.26
CA SER A 128 6.46 14.71 21.71
C SER A 128 7.41 14.29 20.59
N PHE A 129 6.89 13.99 19.39
CA PHE A 129 7.71 13.64 18.22
C PHE A 129 8.51 14.82 17.64
N PHE A 130 7.96 16.04 17.69
CA PHE A 130 8.60 17.24 17.13
C PHE A 130 9.34 18.08 18.17
N ARG A 131 9.33 17.64 19.43
CA ARG A 131 10.00 18.34 20.54
C ARG A 131 11.50 18.62 20.28
N PRO A 132 12.31 17.66 19.78
CA PRO A 132 13.72 17.95 19.49
C PRO A 132 13.91 19.01 18.39
N LEU A 133 13.01 19.03 17.41
CA LEU A 133 13.03 20.03 16.32
C LEU A 133 12.60 21.40 16.84
N ALA A 134 11.60 21.44 17.73
CA ALA A 134 11.21 22.64 18.44
C ALA A 134 12.41 23.18 19.25
N ASP A 135 13.03 22.38 20.11
CA ASP A 135 14.17 22.83 20.91
C ASP A 135 15.30 23.43 20.05
N GLU A 136 15.56 22.86 18.87
CA GLU A 136 16.59 23.35 17.97
C GLU A 136 16.23 24.68 17.30
N ILE A 137 14.98 24.84 16.85
CA ILE A 137 14.51 26.10 16.25
C ILE A 137 14.47 27.22 17.31
N ALA A 138 14.16 26.90 18.57
CA ALA A 138 14.20 27.87 19.67
C ALA A 138 15.62 28.40 19.89
N LYS A 139 16.62 27.51 19.93
CA LYS A 139 18.04 27.89 20.04
C LYS A 139 18.50 28.77 18.88
N ILE A 140 18.10 28.44 17.64
CA ILE A 140 18.44 29.24 16.46
C ILE A 140 17.84 30.65 16.59
N SER A 141 16.57 30.75 16.98
CA SER A 141 15.87 32.03 17.15
C SER A 141 16.53 32.90 18.22
N ASP A 142 16.90 32.29 19.34
CA ASP A 142 17.61 32.94 20.45
C ASP A 142 19.02 33.40 20.05
N SER A 143 19.76 32.58 19.29
CA SER A 143 21.08 32.96 18.74
C SER A 143 21.01 34.13 17.77
N LEU A 144 19.98 34.17 16.92
CA LEU A 144 19.77 35.23 15.94
C LEU A 144 19.35 36.53 16.63
N SER A 145 18.49 36.44 17.65
CA SER A 145 18.11 37.58 18.49
C SER A 145 19.33 38.19 19.16
N ARG A 146 20.17 37.38 19.80
CA ARG A 146 21.42 37.85 20.43
C ARG A 146 22.40 38.46 19.44
N ALA A 147 22.56 37.85 18.26
CA ALA A 147 23.41 38.40 17.20
C ALA A 147 22.89 39.75 16.70
N GLY A 148 21.56 39.88 16.53
CA GLY A 148 20.92 41.15 16.18
C GLY A 148 21.14 42.23 17.24
N SER A 149 20.99 41.91 18.52
CA SER A 149 21.26 42.83 19.62
C SER A 149 22.73 43.26 19.68
N ALA A 150 23.66 42.34 19.52
CA ALA A 150 25.09 42.65 19.51
C ALA A 150 25.49 43.54 18.33
N ALA A 151 24.96 43.27 17.13
CA ALA A 151 25.19 44.10 15.95
C ALA A 151 24.59 45.51 16.11
N SER A 152 23.40 45.62 16.72
CA SER A 152 22.78 46.91 17.03
C SER A 152 23.61 47.71 18.04
N GLU A 153 24.18 47.04 19.05
CA GLU A 153 25.03 47.69 20.04
C GLU A 153 26.37 48.12 19.44
N GLU A 154 26.96 47.32 18.56
CA GLU A 154 28.17 47.73 17.84
C GLU A 154 27.90 48.90 16.90
N ALA A 155 26.75 48.94 16.22
CA ALA A 155 26.34 50.08 15.39
C ALA A 155 26.14 51.35 16.23
N ARG A 156 25.53 51.22 17.42
CA ARG A 156 25.38 52.32 18.39
C ARG A 156 26.74 52.85 18.84
N LEU A 157 27.67 51.96 19.22
CA LEU A 157 29.03 52.31 19.61
C LEU A 157 29.85 52.91 18.46
N ARG A 158 29.61 52.49 17.20
CA ARG A 158 30.24 53.10 16.02
C ARG A 158 29.71 54.51 15.76
N MET A 159 28.42 54.77 15.94
CA MET A 159 27.85 56.13 15.87
C MET A 159 28.39 57.03 16.98
N GLU A 160 28.45 56.52 18.22
CA GLU A 160 29.00 57.26 19.37
C GLU A 160 30.49 57.58 19.19
N LYS A 161 31.26 56.71 18.52
CA LYS A 161 32.67 56.97 18.16
C LYS A 161 32.83 57.92 16.97
N LEU A 162 31.86 58.00 16.05
CA LEU A 162 31.92 58.91 14.90
C LEU A 162 31.83 60.40 15.29
N ASP A 163 31.33 60.71 16.50
CA ASP A 163 31.32 62.06 17.07
C ASP A 163 32.67 62.49 17.67
N THR A 164 33.71 61.65 17.62
CA THR A 164 35.09 62.11 17.89
C THR A 164 35.74 62.64 16.61
N PRO A 165 36.23 63.90 16.59
CA PRO A 165 36.73 64.54 15.38
C PRO A 165 37.97 63.80 14.88
N TRP A 166 37.87 63.23 13.67
CA TRP A 166 38.98 62.58 12.98
C TRP A 166 40.01 63.63 12.55
N THR A 167 41.19 63.65 13.17
CA THR A 167 42.34 64.42 12.67
C THR A 167 43.48 63.48 12.29
N ALA A 168 43.52 63.07 11.03
CA ALA A 168 44.74 62.55 10.43
C ALA A 168 45.65 63.74 10.08
N HIS A 169 46.59 64.04 10.97
CA HIS A 169 47.72 64.90 10.65
C HIS A 169 48.76 64.06 9.90
N PHE A 170 48.74 64.16 8.56
CA PHE A 170 49.83 63.74 7.70
C PHE A 170 50.89 64.85 7.70
N VAL A 171 52.09 64.58 8.21
CA VAL A 171 53.28 65.39 7.92
C VAL A 171 54.19 64.61 7.00
N LEU A 172 54.45 65.22 5.85
CA LEU A 172 55.55 64.90 4.95
C LEU A 172 56.82 65.54 5.51
N THR A 173 57.85 64.72 5.71
CA THR A 173 59.26 65.12 5.67
C THR A 173 60.05 63.98 5.08
#